data_AF-A0A1E3NQ02-F1
#
_entry.id   AF-A0A1E3NQ02-F1
#
_cell.length_a   1.000
_cell.length_b   1.000
_cell.length_c   1.000
_cell.angle_alpha   90.00
_cell.angle_beta   90.00
_cell.angle_gamma   90.00
#
_symmetry.space_group_name_H-M   'P 1'
#
loop_
_entity.id
_entity.type
_entity.pdbx_description
1 polymer ?
#
loop_
_entity_poly.entity_id
_entity_poly.type
_entity_poly.pdbx_seq_one_letter_code
_entity_poly.pdbx_strand_id
1 'polypeptide(L)'
;MQRTGMLDAGSKETVDPMDLTSDYDNYTYDTSVSSLDYSKMLKGRNAFRLKGGFQKVKSFIQEHKFVRYVLFLIPLFVFAYLITYPSHKDNSPSKIVMILAVNEGGGVERWKTPQEWSVERSSIANKKAYAQRHGYTLTLKDTSLKRRYSHEWREGWEKVDILRQTMREYPDAEWFWWLDTYTFIMEPELSLESYLLEDINKKAYRSVEHFNPLGIKTDVPYVNTLDQPIDMILAQDCGGFNLGSFLIRRSEWTDLLLDAWWDPVLYEQMHMVWEHKEQDCLEVLYSQQPWIRERLGFVPLKAINSFPDGACEDQKDDKRYFYSKKDRDFIVNMAGCNFGDRSCWDEYENFRNLKAELHRPWYKLW
;
A
#
# COMPACT_ATOMS: atom_id res chain seq x y z
N MET A 1 -38.49 34.94 44.92
CA MET A 1 -38.37 35.93 43.81
C MET A 1 -38.08 35.12 42.55
N GLN A 2 -38.98 34.70 41.67
CA GLN A 2 -40.19 35.30 41.07
C GLN A 2 -40.01 36.71 40.52
N ARG A 3 -39.87 36.82 39.18
CA ARG A 3 -40.67 37.58 38.20
C ARG A 3 -40.00 37.43 36.81
N THR A 4 -40.55 36.77 35.78
CA THR A 4 -41.77 36.96 34.94
C THR A 4 -41.64 37.98 33.79
N GLY A 5 -42.06 37.54 32.59
CA GLY A 5 -42.47 38.31 31.38
C GLY A 5 -41.60 37.95 30.16
N MET A 6 -41.97 37.14 29.15
CA MET A 6 -43.21 36.87 28.37
C MET A 6 -43.62 37.98 27.39
N LEU A 7 -43.64 37.62 26.09
CA LEU A 7 -44.57 37.94 24.96
C LEU A 7 -43.82 37.64 23.62
N ASP A 8 -44.11 36.56 22.87
CA ASP A 8 -45.11 36.38 21.75
C ASP A 8 -44.88 37.33 20.54
N ALA A 9 -45.04 37.01 19.24
CA ALA A 9 -45.48 35.83 18.47
C ALA A 9 -45.21 36.05 16.94
N GLY A 10 -45.28 34.98 16.13
CA GLY A 10 -45.51 35.00 14.66
C GLY A 10 -44.25 34.77 13.79
N SER A 11 -44.22 33.96 12.74
CA SER A 11 -45.22 33.15 12.02
C SER A 11 -44.51 32.07 11.20
N LYS A 12 -45.18 30.93 11.02
CA LYS A 12 -44.75 29.74 10.25
C LYS A 12 -44.75 29.99 8.75
N GLU A 13 -43.73 29.48 8.04
CA GLU A 13 -43.85 29.09 6.63
C GLU A 13 -43.15 27.73 6.42
N THR A 14 -43.95 26.75 6.02
CA THR A 14 -43.58 25.38 5.64
C THR A 14 -43.63 25.31 4.12
N VAL A 15 -42.56 24.88 3.48
CA VAL A 15 -42.48 24.64 2.03
C VAL A 15 -42.36 23.14 1.80
N ASP A 16 -43.31 22.58 1.04
CA ASP A 16 -43.28 21.24 0.49
C ASP A 16 -44.21 21.21 -0.75
N PRO A 17 -44.14 20.18 -1.62
CA PRO A 17 -43.62 20.30 -2.98
C PRO A 17 -44.69 20.50 -4.07
N MET A 18 -44.24 21.00 -5.22
CA MET A 18 -45.07 21.35 -6.37
C MET A 18 -45.34 20.11 -7.25
N ASP A 19 -46.58 19.65 -7.24
CA ASP A 19 -47.16 18.69 -8.19
C ASP A 19 -48.19 19.46 -9.05
N LEU A 20 -48.06 19.35 -10.37
CA LEU A 20 -48.93 20.04 -11.34
C LEU A 20 -49.57 19.00 -12.25
N THR A 21 -50.87 18.80 -12.07
CA THR A 21 -51.75 18.10 -13.00
C THR A 21 -52.98 18.95 -13.34
N SER A 22 -53.55 18.68 -14.52
CA SER A 22 -54.81 19.19 -15.11
C SER A 22 -54.71 20.59 -15.78
N ASP A 23 -55.36 20.90 -16.91
CA ASP A 23 -56.40 20.23 -17.68
C ASP A 23 -56.59 20.97 -19.04
N TYR A 24 -57.48 20.43 -19.90
CA TYR A 24 -58.20 21.04 -21.05
C TYR A 24 -57.92 20.53 -22.48
N ASP A 25 -58.68 19.48 -22.83
CA ASP A 25 -59.74 19.45 -23.86
C ASP A 25 -59.47 19.22 -25.37
N ASN A 26 -60.01 18.07 -25.80
CA ASN A 26 -60.95 17.82 -26.90
C ASN A 26 -60.58 18.17 -28.35
N TYR A 27 -60.49 17.15 -29.21
CA TYR A 27 -61.35 17.02 -30.41
C TYR A 27 -61.41 15.55 -30.87
N THR A 28 -62.64 15.03 -30.96
CA THR A 28 -63.04 13.76 -31.55
C THR A 28 -63.03 13.84 -33.08
N TYR A 29 -62.60 12.79 -33.78
CA TYR A 29 -63.31 12.21 -34.93
C TYR A 29 -62.92 10.74 -35.14
N ASP A 30 -63.96 9.94 -35.26
CA ASP A 30 -63.98 8.52 -35.59
C ASP A 30 -63.52 8.27 -37.03
N THR A 31 -62.81 7.17 -37.28
CA THR A 31 -63.05 6.25 -38.41
C THR A 31 -62.01 5.13 -38.42
N SER A 32 -62.52 3.92 -38.24
CA SER A 32 -61.86 2.64 -38.47
C SER A 32 -61.06 2.56 -39.78
N VAL A 33 -59.74 2.38 -39.73
CA VAL A 33 -58.98 1.67 -40.78
C VAL A 33 -57.78 0.93 -40.15
N SER A 34 -57.73 -0.37 -40.46
CA SER A 34 -56.69 -1.38 -40.23
C SER A 34 -55.30 -0.93 -39.78
N SER A 35 -54.80 -1.62 -38.75
CA SER A 35 -53.39 -1.69 -38.34
C SER A 35 -52.43 -1.93 -39.51
N LEU A 36 -51.85 -0.86 -40.04
CA LEU A 36 -50.70 -0.92 -40.94
C LEU A 36 -49.41 -0.96 -40.12
N ASP A 37 -48.98 -2.20 -39.96
CA ASP A 37 -47.74 -2.71 -39.39
C ASP A 37 -46.48 -1.92 -39.84
N TYR A 38 -46.09 -0.92 -39.04
CA TYR A 38 -44.84 -0.16 -39.21
C TYR A 38 -43.57 -1.03 -38.98
N SER A 39 -43.70 -2.31 -38.59
CA SER A 39 -42.57 -3.24 -38.51
C SER A 39 -42.03 -3.69 -39.88
N LYS A 40 -42.73 -3.35 -40.97
CA LYS A 40 -42.35 -3.71 -42.34
C LYS A 40 -41.51 -2.69 -43.11
N MET A 41 -41.24 -1.49 -42.56
CA MET A 41 -40.51 -0.45 -43.31
C MET A 41 -38.99 -0.36 -43.05
N LEU A 42 -38.44 -1.11 -42.08
CA LEU A 42 -36.98 -1.17 -41.83
C LEU A 42 -36.34 -2.56 -42.03
N LYS A 43 -37.12 -3.56 -42.46
CA LYS A 43 -36.62 -4.92 -42.76
C LYS A 43 -36.84 -5.26 -44.23
N GLY A 44 -36.01 -4.72 -45.13
CA GLY A 44 -36.24 -4.97 -46.56
C GLY A 44 -35.03 -5.08 -47.47
N ARG A 45 -33.95 -4.33 -47.26
CA ARG A 45 -32.88 -4.27 -48.29
C ARG A 45 -31.45 -4.58 -47.84
N ASN A 46 -31.10 -4.42 -46.56
CA ASN A 46 -29.72 -4.69 -46.10
C ASN A 46 -29.53 -6.04 -45.39
N ALA A 47 -30.57 -6.62 -44.79
CA ALA A 47 -30.46 -7.91 -44.10
C ALA A 47 -30.29 -9.12 -45.05
N PHE A 48 -30.82 -9.03 -46.28
CA PHE A 48 -30.76 -10.13 -47.25
C PHE A 48 -29.38 -10.25 -47.94
N ARG A 49 -28.65 -9.12 -48.08
CA ARG A 49 -27.32 -9.11 -48.70
C ARG A 49 -26.22 -9.59 -47.74
N LEU A 50 -26.36 -9.33 -46.44
CA LEU A 50 -25.46 -9.85 -45.40
C LEU A 50 -25.62 -11.36 -45.17
N LYS A 51 -26.86 -11.89 -45.15
CA LYS A 51 -27.08 -13.34 -44.97
C LYS A 51 -26.51 -14.18 -46.11
N GLY A 52 -26.59 -13.71 -47.37
CA GLY A 52 -26.01 -14.40 -48.52
C GLY A 52 -24.47 -14.39 -48.55
N GLY A 53 -23.84 -13.31 -48.06
CA GLY A 53 -22.39 -13.25 -47.89
C GLY A 53 -21.89 -14.20 -46.81
N PHE A 54 -22.56 -14.25 -45.66
CA PHE A 54 -22.22 -15.18 -44.57
C PHE A 54 -22.39 -16.64 -44.95
N GLN A 55 -23.41 -16.99 -45.73
CA GLN A 55 -23.60 -18.37 -46.22
C GLN A 55 -22.51 -18.79 -47.22
N LYS A 56 -22.11 -17.91 -48.14
CA LYS A 56 -20.99 -18.16 -49.08
C LYS A 56 -19.64 -18.29 -48.37
N VAL A 57 -19.39 -17.47 -47.34
CA VAL A 57 -18.18 -17.58 -46.52
C VAL A 57 -18.18 -18.89 -45.71
N LYS A 58 -19.34 -19.29 -45.18
CA LYS A 58 -19.47 -20.54 -44.42
C LYS A 58 -19.26 -21.79 -45.28
N SER A 59 -19.77 -21.80 -46.52
CA SER A 59 -19.52 -22.89 -47.48
C SER A 59 -18.07 -22.92 -47.95
N PHE A 60 -17.45 -21.75 -48.20
CA PHE A 60 -16.04 -21.64 -48.57
C PHE A 60 -15.08 -22.12 -47.47
N ILE A 61 -15.36 -21.78 -46.21
CA ILE A 61 -14.60 -22.26 -45.04
C ILE A 61 -14.79 -23.77 -44.85
N GLN A 62 -15.96 -24.34 -45.19
CA GLN A 62 -16.21 -25.77 -45.07
C GLN A 62 -15.48 -26.61 -46.12
N GLU A 63 -15.34 -26.11 -47.35
CA GLU A 63 -14.69 -26.84 -48.47
C GLU A 63 -13.16 -26.79 -48.40
N HIS A 64 -12.57 -25.70 -47.89
CA HIS A 64 -11.12 -25.55 -47.82
C HIS A 64 -10.55 -25.91 -46.45
N LYS A 65 -10.14 -27.18 -46.29
CA LYS A 65 -9.50 -27.70 -45.06
C LYS A 65 -8.37 -26.80 -44.54
N PHE A 66 -7.56 -26.22 -45.43
CA PHE A 66 -6.49 -25.28 -45.10
C PHE A 66 -6.98 -24.02 -44.36
N VAL A 67 -8.10 -23.43 -44.80
CA VAL A 67 -8.67 -22.21 -44.18
C VAL A 67 -9.19 -22.50 -42.77
N ARG A 68 -9.71 -23.71 -42.50
CA ARG A 68 -10.13 -24.13 -41.15
C ARG A 68 -8.93 -24.27 -40.21
N TYR A 69 -7.83 -24.85 -40.68
CA TYR A 69 -6.60 -24.94 -39.88
C TYR A 69 -6.04 -23.56 -39.56
N VAL A 70 -5.99 -22.65 -40.53
CA VAL A 70 -5.51 -21.27 -40.32
C VAL A 70 -6.39 -20.52 -39.32
N LEU A 71 -7.71 -20.59 -39.43
CA LEU A 71 -8.64 -19.95 -38.50
C LEU A 71 -8.56 -20.51 -37.07
N PHE A 72 -8.14 -21.77 -36.90
CA PHE A 72 -7.92 -22.38 -35.59
C PHE A 72 -6.54 -22.06 -35.02
N LEU A 73 -5.52 -21.97 -35.88
CA LEU A 73 -4.14 -21.70 -35.47
C LEU A 73 -3.89 -20.22 -35.14
N ILE A 74 -4.54 -19.27 -35.83
CA ILE A 74 -4.39 -17.84 -35.55
C ILE A 74 -4.70 -17.48 -34.08
N PRO A 75 -5.85 -17.84 -33.50
CA PRO A 75 -6.12 -17.51 -32.10
C PRO A 75 -5.19 -18.24 -31.13
N LEU A 76 -4.75 -19.45 -31.46
CA LEU A 76 -3.73 -20.17 -30.69
C LEU A 76 -2.37 -19.47 -30.73
N PHE A 77 -1.99 -18.94 -31.89
CA PHE A 77 -0.74 -18.20 -32.09
C PHE A 77 -0.81 -16.82 -31.42
N VAL A 78 -1.95 -16.14 -31.49
CA VAL A 78 -2.19 -14.87 -30.78
C VAL A 78 -2.19 -15.09 -29.27
N PHE A 79 -2.83 -16.16 -28.78
CA PHE A 79 -2.81 -16.52 -27.36
C PHE A 79 -1.41 -16.90 -26.89
N ALA A 80 -0.67 -17.71 -27.65
CA ALA A 80 0.72 -18.03 -27.37
C ALA A 80 1.61 -16.77 -27.40
N TYR A 81 1.41 -15.90 -28.38
CA TYR A 81 2.11 -14.63 -28.51
C TYR A 81 1.79 -13.68 -27.36
N LEU A 82 0.55 -13.61 -26.87
CA LEU A 82 0.17 -12.82 -25.70
C LEU A 82 0.74 -13.38 -24.40
N ILE A 83 0.97 -14.70 -24.32
CA ILE A 83 1.65 -15.35 -23.18
C ILE A 83 3.16 -15.16 -23.24
N THR A 84 3.76 -15.17 -24.43
CA THR A 84 5.21 -15.06 -24.61
C THR A 84 5.69 -13.62 -24.80
N TYR A 85 4.82 -12.67 -25.16
CA TYR A 85 5.19 -11.26 -25.15
C TYR A 85 5.40 -10.85 -23.70
N PRO A 86 6.64 -10.50 -23.31
CA PRO A 86 6.83 -9.86 -22.02
C PRO A 86 6.00 -8.58 -22.08
N SER A 87 5.11 -8.41 -21.10
CA SER A 87 4.47 -7.11 -20.83
C SER A 87 5.54 -6.04 -21.01
N HIS A 88 5.32 -5.15 -21.97
CA HIS A 88 6.29 -4.14 -22.37
C HIS A 88 6.78 -3.48 -21.09
N LYS A 89 8.05 -3.73 -20.73
CA LYS A 89 8.63 -3.20 -19.51
C LYS A 89 8.67 -1.69 -19.72
N ASP A 90 7.70 -1.01 -19.15
CA ASP A 90 7.59 0.43 -19.30
C ASP A 90 8.87 1.01 -18.67
N ASN A 91 9.72 1.62 -19.51
CA ASN A 91 10.97 2.24 -19.05
C ASN A 91 10.70 3.59 -18.37
N SER A 92 9.42 3.90 -18.08
CA SER A 92 9.06 5.02 -17.24
C SER A 92 9.73 4.86 -15.86
N PRO A 93 10.32 5.93 -15.30
CA PRO A 93 10.88 5.87 -13.95
C PRO A 93 9.81 5.41 -12.96
N SER A 94 10.17 4.45 -12.12
CA SER A 94 9.26 3.91 -11.11
C SER A 94 8.85 5.00 -10.13
N LYS A 95 7.54 5.17 -9.91
CA LYS A 95 7.03 6.08 -8.88
C LYS A 95 7.36 5.62 -7.46
N ILE A 96 7.59 4.32 -7.28
CA ILE A 96 7.88 3.70 -5.97
C ILE A 96 9.30 3.10 -5.98
N VAL A 97 10.10 3.48 -4.98
CA VAL A 97 11.43 2.90 -4.72
C VAL A 97 11.41 2.17 -3.40
N MET A 98 11.65 0.86 -3.44
CA MET A 98 11.86 0.02 -2.27
C MET A 98 13.32 0.13 -1.84
N ILE A 99 13.54 0.45 -0.58
CA ILE A 99 14.86 0.53 0.06
C ILE A 99 14.97 -0.66 1.00
N LEU A 100 15.88 -1.58 0.71
CA LEU A 100 16.19 -2.70 1.58
C LEU A 100 17.49 -2.45 2.32
N ALA A 101 17.43 -2.39 3.65
CA ALA A 101 18.60 -2.47 4.50
C ALA A 101 19.22 -3.87 4.37
N VAL A 102 20.53 -3.93 4.09
CA VAL A 102 21.33 -5.16 4.03
C VAL A 102 22.62 -4.95 4.80
N ASN A 103 23.27 -6.04 5.20
CA ASN A 103 24.48 -6.03 6.02
C ASN A 103 24.32 -5.54 7.45
N GLU A 104 23.10 -5.56 7.95
CA GLU A 104 22.82 -5.40 9.37
C GLU A 104 23.60 -6.42 10.21
N GLY A 105 24.28 -5.95 11.26
CA GLY A 105 25.12 -6.77 12.13
C GLY A 105 26.40 -7.34 11.51
N GLY A 106 26.69 -7.05 10.23
CA GLY A 106 27.96 -7.38 9.58
C GLY A 106 28.92 -6.20 9.62
N GLY A 107 30.16 -6.40 10.08
CA GLY A 107 31.13 -5.31 10.10
C GLY A 107 32.32 -5.57 11.01
N VAL A 108 32.82 -4.49 11.64
CA VAL A 108 34.08 -4.50 12.41
C VAL A 108 33.94 -5.29 13.73
N GLU A 109 32.74 -5.37 14.31
CA GLU A 109 32.53 -6.03 15.61
C GLU A 109 32.40 -7.54 15.52
N ARG A 110 31.70 -8.06 14.49
CA ARG A 110 31.53 -9.50 14.28
C ARG A 110 31.29 -9.88 12.82
N TRP A 111 31.67 -11.12 12.51
CA TRP A 111 31.26 -11.78 11.27
C TRP A 111 29.81 -12.26 11.38
N LYS A 112 29.09 -12.16 10.26
CA LYS A 112 27.76 -12.76 10.12
C LYS A 112 27.83 -14.28 10.14
N THR A 113 26.89 -14.88 10.84
CA THR A 113 26.66 -16.33 10.87
C THR A 113 26.07 -16.83 9.54
N PRO A 114 26.20 -18.14 9.23
CA PRO A 114 25.56 -18.72 8.03
C PRO A 114 24.04 -18.52 7.98
N GLN A 115 23.39 -18.50 9.15
CA GLN A 115 21.95 -18.28 9.28
C GLN A 115 21.57 -16.85 8.90
N GLU A 116 22.31 -15.84 9.37
CA GLU A 116 22.09 -14.44 9.01
C GLU A 116 22.27 -14.20 7.51
N TRP A 117 23.31 -14.79 6.90
CA TRP A 117 23.50 -14.75 5.45
C TRP A 117 22.33 -15.41 4.69
N SER A 118 21.76 -16.47 5.24
CA SER A 118 20.62 -17.18 4.64
C SER A 118 19.34 -16.34 4.69
N VAL A 119 19.07 -15.69 5.82
CA VAL A 119 17.93 -14.77 6.00
C VAL A 119 18.05 -13.59 5.05
N GLU A 120 19.21 -12.92 5.02
CA GLU A 120 19.44 -11.77 4.13
C GLU A 120 19.23 -12.13 2.66
N ARG A 121 19.81 -13.25 2.20
CA ARG A 121 19.64 -13.71 0.82
C ARG A 121 18.16 -13.97 0.50
N SER A 122 17.43 -14.56 1.44
CA SER A 122 16.00 -14.81 1.30
C SER A 122 15.19 -13.52 1.31
N SER A 123 15.62 -12.51 2.07
CA SER A 123 14.99 -11.17 2.16
C SER A 123 15.13 -10.40 0.88
N ILE A 124 16.34 -10.38 0.31
CA ILE A 124 16.62 -9.83 -1.01
C ILE A 124 15.76 -10.53 -2.06
N ALA A 125 15.67 -11.87 -2.05
CA ALA A 125 14.87 -12.61 -3.02
C ALA A 125 13.37 -12.29 -2.92
N ASN A 126 12.82 -12.20 -1.70
CA ASN A 126 11.42 -11.86 -1.46
C ASN A 126 11.08 -10.47 -2.02
N LYS A 127 11.87 -9.46 -1.69
CA LYS A 127 11.65 -8.06 -2.09
C LYS A 127 11.92 -7.84 -3.58
N LYS A 128 12.94 -8.51 -4.13
CA LYS A 128 13.24 -8.47 -5.57
C LYS A 128 12.10 -9.06 -6.39
N ALA A 129 11.53 -10.19 -5.96
CA ALA A 129 10.39 -10.79 -6.66
C ALA A 129 9.16 -9.88 -6.64
N TYR A 130 8.90 -9.23 -5.50
CA TYR A 130 7.80 -8.27 -5.36
C TYR A 130 8.00 -7.04 -6.26
N ALA A 131 9.18 -6.43 -6.21
CA ALA A 131 9.53 -5.28 -7.05
C ALA A 131 9.41 -5.60 -8.55
N GLN A 132 9.92 -6.76 -8.97
CA GLN A 132 9.82 -7.22 -10.36
C GLN A 132 8.38 -7.43 -10.82
N ARG A 133 7.51 -7.92 -9.94
CA ARG A 133 6.10 -8.17 -10.25
C ARG A 133 5.33 -6.89 -10.50
N HIS A 134 5.55 -5.87 -9.67
CA HIS A 134 4.80 -4.61 -9.72
C HIS A 134 5.50 -3.47 -10.48
N GLY A 135 6.70 -3.73 -11.02
CA GLY A 135 7.48 -2.72 -11.75
C GLY A 135 8.17 -1.70 -10.85
N TYR A 136 8.32 -1.99 -9.55
CA TYR A 136 9.02 -1.12 -8.62
C TYR A 136 10.53 -1.21 -8.77
N THR A 137 11.22 -0.16 -8.34
CA THR A 137 12.68 -0.17 -8.22
C THR A 137 13.07 -0.65 -6.83
N LEU A 138 13.97 -1.64 -6.75
CA LEU A 138 14.57 -2.08 -5.49
C LEU A 138 16.02 -1.62 -5.43
N THR A 139 16.38 -0.89 -4.38
CA THR A 139 17.76 -0.53 -4.07
C THR A 139 18.19 -1.21 -2.77
N LEU A 140 19.39 -1.78 -2.77
CA LEU A 140 19.98 -2.43 -1.61
C LEU A 140 20.95 -1.45 -0.96
N LYS A 141 20.77 -1.17 0.33
CA LYS A 141 21.56 -0.17 1.04
C LYS A 141 22.28 -0.86 2.20
N ASP A 142 23.61 -0.77 2.13
CA ASP A 142 24.52 -1.39 3.06
C ASP A 142 24.59 -0.58 4.36
N THR A 143 24.01 -1.16 5.42
CA THR A 143 23.95 -0.64 6.79
C THR A 143 24.99 -1.30 7.69
N SER A 144 26.08 -1.79 7.11
CA SER A 144 27.21 -2.29 7.90
C SER A 144 27.81 -1.18 8.74
N LEU A 145 28.21 -1.54 9.96
CA LEU A 145 28.92 -0.65 10.88
C LEU A 145 30.16 -0.05 10.24
N LYS A 146 30.04 1.21 9.81
CA LYS A 146 31.15 1.99 9.27
C LYS A 146 31.68 2.92 10.34
N ARG A 147 32.98 2.83 10.62
CA ARG A 147 33.73 3.79 11.46
C ARG A 147 33.93 5.12 10.72
N ARG A 148 32.86 5.70 10.19
CA ARG A 148 32.88 6.95 9.41
C ARG A 148 32.92 8.18 10.31
N TYR A 149 32.45 8.04 11.56
CA TYR A 149 32.43 9.11 12.56
C TYR A 149 33.24 8.68 13.78
N SER A 150 34.19 9.51 14.20
CA SER A 150 35.32 9.13 15.05
C SER A 150 35.00 9.02 16.55
N HIS A 151 33.74 9.19 16.98
CA HIS A 151 33.37 9.19 18.39
C HIS A 151 31.97 8.59 18.69
N GLU A 152 31.23 8.11 17.69
CA GLU A 152 29.81 7.78 17.90
C GLU A 152 29.40 6.56 17.06
N TRP A 153 28.99 5.48 17.74
CA TRP A 153 28.41 4.29 17.12
C TRP A 153 26.96 4.60 16.74
N ARG A 154 26.77 5.33 15.64
CA ARG A 154 25.45 5.77 15.13
C ARG A 154 24.66 4.66 14.41
N GLU A 155 24.68 3.44 14.96
CA GLU A 155 23.75 2.40 14.53
C GLU A 155 22.31 2.91 14.73
N GLY A 156 21.46 2.85 13.71
CA GLY A 156 20.05 3.32 13.76
C GLY A 156 19.78 4.59 12.96
N TRP A 157 20.72 5.54 12.93
CA TRP A 157 20.50 6.84 12.26
C TRP A 157 20.67 6.79 10.75
N GLU A 158 21.30 5.74 10.22
CA GLU A 158 21.60 5.58 8.79
C GLU A 158 20.36 5.67 7.89
N LYS A 159 19.16 5.41 8.42
CA LYS A 159 17.90 5.50 7.68
C LYS A 159 17.72 6.87 7.02
N VAL A 160 18.02 7.95 7.73
CA VAL A 160 17.84 9.32 7.23
C VAL A 160 18.84 9.63 6.10
N ASP A 161 20.12 9.34 6.30
CA ASP A 161 21.16 9.51 5.29
C ASP A 161 20.87 8.69 4.02
N ILE A 162 20.47 7.43 4.21
CA ILE A 162 20.13 6.51 3.11
C ILE A 162 18.91 7.01 2.35
N LEU A 163 17.88 7.50 3.05
CA LEU A 163 16.70 8.10 2.42
C LEU A 163 17.09 9.29 1.54
N ARG A 164 17.86 10.24 2.07
CA ARG A 164 18.33 11.41 1.30
C ARG A 164 19.17 11.00 0.11
N GLN A 165 20.09 10.06 0.29
CA GLN A 165 20.90 9.54 -0.81
C GLN A 165 20.02 8.89 -1.89
N THR A 166 19.05 8.06 -1.49
CA THR A 166 18.15 7.38 -2.41
C THR A 166 17.24 8.37 -3.15
N MET A 167 16.75 9.39 -2.47
CA MET A 167 15.98 10.48 -3.10
C MET A 167 16.82 11.25 -4.13
N ARG A 168 18.14 11.37 -3.96
CA ARG A 168 19.03 11.96 -4.98
C ARG A 168 19.27 11.02 -6.15
N GLU A 169 19.39 9.72 -5.88
CA GLU A 169 19.60 8.68 -6.91
C GLU A 169 18.37 8.50 -7.82
N TYR A 170 17.16 8.66 -7.27
CA TYR A 170 15.89 8.47 -7.97
C TYR A 170 15.04 9.75 -7.92
N PRO A 171 15.40 10.81 -8.68
CA PRO A 171 14.74 12.11 -8.61
C PRO A 171 13.25 12.07 -9.00
N ASP A 172 12.87 11.18 -9.91
CA ASP A 172 11.50 11.06 -10.42
C ASP A 172 10.58 10.19 -9.56
N ALA A 173 11.12 9.52 -8.52
CA ALA A 173 10.31 8.71 -7.62
C ALA A 173 9.52 9.57 -6.63
N GLU A 174 8.26 9.17 -6.41
CA GLU A 174 7.32 9.84 -5.52
C GLU A 174 7.34 9.24 -4.12
N TRP A 175 7.33 7.90 -4.01
CA TRP A 175 7.29 7.17 -2.75
C TRP A 175 8.54 6.34 -2.53
N PHE A 176 9.06 6.39 -1.32
CA PHE A 176 10.19 5.61 -0.85
C PHE A 176 9.71 4.71 0.27
N TRP A 177 9.86 3.40 0.08
CA TRP A 177 9.42 2.41 1.03
C TRP A 177 10.62 1.76 1.68
N TRP A 178 10.84 2.11 2.95
CA TRP A 178 11.87 1.50 3.77
C TRP A 178 11.46 0.12 4.24
N LEU A 179 12.37 -0.85 4.16
CA LEU A 179 12.19 -2.21 4.63
C LEU A 179 13.46 -2.74 5.30
N ASP A 180 13.34 -3.13 6.56
CA ASP A 180 14.42 -3.78 7.31
C ASP A 180 14.69 -5.20 6.79
N THR A 181 15.89 -5.72 7.08
CA THR A 181 16.35 -7.04 6.65
C THR A 181 15.38 -8.14 7.04
N TYR A 182 14.86 -8.09 8.27
CA TYR A 182 13.99 -9.09 8.89
C TYR A 182 12.48 -8.84 8.65
N THR A 183 12.13 -8.08 7.61
CA THR A 183 10.74 -8.00 7.11
C THR A 183 10.51 -9.02 5.99
N PHE A 184 9.27 -9.52 5.85
CA PHE A 184 8.90 -10.45 4.79
C PHE A 184 7.52 -10.15 4.21
N ILE A 185 7.46 -9.94 2.89
CA ILE A 185 6.22 -9.67 2.17
C ILE A 185 5.47 -10.99 2.00
N MET A 186 4.28 -11.07 2.60
CA MET A 186 3.41 -12.25 2.62
C MET A 186 2.45 -12.29 1.44
N GLU A 187 1.95 -11.13 0.98
CA GLU A 187 0.97 -11.01 -0.10
C GLU A 187 1.58 -10.39 -1.38
N PRO A 188 2.26 -11.18 -2.23
CA PRO A 188 2.92 -10.65 -3.40
C PRO A 188 1.97 -10.21 -4.52
N GLU A 189 0.71 -10.61 -4.52
CA GLU A 189 -0.30 -10.27 -5.53
C GLU A 189 -0.81 -8.84 -5.40
N LEU A 190 -0.83 -8.30 -4.18
CA LEU A 190 -1.33 -6.96 -3.91
C LEU A 190 -0.28 -5.92 -4.28
N SER A 191 -0.64 -4.94 -5.11
CA SER A 191 0.22 -3.77 -5.35
C SER A 191 0.09 -2.78 -4.20
N LEU A 192 1.15 -2.01 -3.93
CA LEU A 192 1.16 -1.04 -2.83
C LEU A 192 0.16 0.10 -3.07
N GLU A 193 -0.08 0.48 -4.33
CA GLU A 193 -1.06 1.49 -4.71
C GLU A 193 -2.47 1.07 -4.31
N SER A 194 -2.91 -0.11 -4.77
CA SER A 194 -4.25 -0.63 -4.48
C SER A 194 -4.41 -1.01 -3.01
N TYR A 195 -3.36 -1.56 -2.40
CA TYR A 195 -3.38 -1.99 -1.02
C TYR A 195 -3.42 -0.83 -0.03
N LEU A 196 -2.71 0.28 -0.30
CA LEU A 196 -2.56 1.37 0.68
C LEU A 196 -2.68 2.77 0.07
N LEU A 197 -1.90 3.10 -0.96
CA LEU A 197 -1.66 4.51 -1.33
C LEU A 197 -2.87 5.21 -1.97
N GLU A 198 -3.69 4.52 -2.77
CA GLU A 198 -4.85 5.14 -3.45
C GLU A 198 -5.93 5.64 -2.48
N ASP A 199 -6.12 4.92 -1.36
CA ASP A 199 -7.13 5.21 -0.34
C ASP A 199 -6.48 5.57 1.01
N ILE A 200 -5.29 6.14 0.98
CA ILE A 200 -4.46 6.38 2.17
C ILE A 200 -5.20 7.17 3.27
N ASN A 201 -5.96 8.21 2.89
CA ASN A 201 -6.72 9.04 3.84
C ASN A 201 -7.86 8.27 4.54
N LYS A 202 -8.30 7.13 3.99
CA LYS A 202 -9.30 6.26 4.62
C LYS A 202 -8.65 5.15 5.45
N LYS A 203 -7.48 4.68 5.03
CA LYS A 203 -6.76 3.54 5.64
C LYS A 203 -5.84 3.96 6.78
N ALA A 204 -5.36 5.20 6.76
CA ALA A 204 -4.51 5.76 7.80
C ALA A 204 -5.28 6.68 8.73
N TYR A 205 -4.96 6.61 10.03
CA TYR A 205 -5.40 7.58 11.03
C TYR A 205 -4.34 8.68 11.20
N ARG A 206 -4.77 9.89 11.58
CA ARG A 206 -3.93 11.11 11.56
C ARG A 206 -3.37 11.49 12.93
N SER A 207 -3.83 10.83 14.00
CA SER A 207 -3.42 11.09 15.37
C SER A 207 -3.22 9.77 16.11
N VAL A 208 -2.35 9.76 17.11
CA VAL A 208 -2.17 8.59 17.98
C VAL A 208 -3.38 8.28 18.86
N GLU A 209 -4.49 9.04 18.80
CA GLU A 209 -5.70 8.80 19.61
C GLU A 209 -6.29 7.40 19.42
N HIS A 210 -6.19 6.83 18.22
CA HIS A 210 -6.69 5.49 17.93
C HIS A 210 -5.90 4.39 18.66
N PHE A 211 -4.59 4.57 18.76
CA PHE A 211 -3.67 3.61 19.34
C PHE A 211 -2.43 4.35 19.86
N ASN A 212 -2.22 4.32 21.18
CA ASN A 212 -1.22 5.14 21.87
C ASN A 212 -0.53 4.36 23.00
N PRO A 213 0.33 3.39 22.67
CA PRO A 213 1.02 2.55 23.66
C PRO A 213 1.91 3.37 24.61
N LEU A 214 2.46 4.49 24.13
CA LEU A 214 3.36 5.36 24.87
C LEU A 214 2.67 6.45 25.70
N GLY A 215 1.35 6.59 25.60
CA GLY A 215 0.62 7.65 26.30
C GLY A 215 1.02 9.06 25.85
N ILE A 216 1.42 9.24 24.59
CA ILE A 216 1.74 10.55 24.00
C ILE A 216 0.53 11.49 24.14
N LYS A 217 0.75 12.73 24.54
CA LYS A 217 -0.34 13.70 24.71
C LYS A 217 -1.04 13.96 23.37
N THR A 218 -2.34 13.70 23.30
CA THR A 218 -3.16 13.89 22.09
C THR A 218 -3.78 15.27 21.98
N ASP A 219 -4.12 15.90 23.11
CA ASP A 219 -4.63 17.27 23.16
C ASP A 219 -3.48 18.29 23.04
N VAL A 220 -3.05 18.53 21.80
CA VAL A 220 -1.99 19.47 21.45
C VAL A 220 -2.51 20.51 20.44
N PRO A 221 -2.34 21.81 20.73
CA PRO A 221 -2.82 22.86 19.86
C PRO A 221 -2.00 22.97 18.56
N TYR A 222 -2.52 23.74 17.60
CA TYR A 222 -1.87 24.10 16.34
C TYR A 222 -1.61 22.96 15.35
N VAL A 223 -2.53 22.00 15.26
CA VAL A 223 -2.49 20.91 14.28
C VAL A 223 -3.68 21.02 13.33
N ASN A 224 -3.43 21.19 12.03
CA ASN A 224 -4.44 21.03 10.98
C ASN A 224 -4.08 19.84 10.07
N THR A 225 -4.79 18.72 10.22
CA THR A 225 -4.57 17.51 9.40
C THR A 225 -5.53 17.38 8.22
N LEU A 226 -6.62 18.17 8.17
CA LEU A 226 -7.70 18.04 7.19
C LEU A 226 -7.26 18.49 5.79
N ASP A 227 -6.46 19.56 5.73
CA ASP A 227 -6.00 20.15 4.47
C ASP A 227 -4.58 19.70 4.07
N GLN A 228 -3.97 18.83 4.87
CA GLN A 228 -2.58 18.42 4.71
C GLN A 228 -2.51 16.99 4.18
N PRO A 229 -1.69 16.70 3.15
CA PRO A 229 -1.47 15.34 2.69
C PRO A 229 -0.68 14.52 3.72
N ILE A 230 -0.77 13.19 3.62
CA ILE A 230 0.10 12.28 4.35
C ILE A 230 1.39 12.11 3.55
N ASP A 231 2.51 12.55 4.11
CA ASP A 231 3.83 12.41 3.50
C ASP A 231 4.65 11.28 4.15
N MET A 232 4.35 10.86 5.38
CA MET A 232 4.99 9.69 6.01
C MET A 232 3.94 8.75 6.58
N ILE A 233 4.07 7.46 6.29
CA ILE A 233 3.20 6.39 6.76
C ILE A 233 4.01 5.43 7.62
N LEU A 234 3.62 5.26 8.87
CA LEU A 234 4.24 4.29 9.77
C LEU A 234 3.19 3.56 10.59
N ALA A 235 3.62 2.56 11.34
CA ALA A 235 2.77 1.85 12.29
C ALA A 235 3.29 2.03 13.70
N GLN A 236 2.48 1.64 14.68
CA GLN A 236 2.88 1.60 16.07
C GLN A 236 2.79 0.17 16.59
N ASP A 237 3.73 -0.24 17.42
CA ASP A 237 3.79 -1.55 18.07
C ASP A 237 3.66 -1.44 19.60
N CYS A 238 4.06 -2.45 20.36
CA CYS A 238 4.00 -2.42 21.82
C CYS A 238 4.97 -1.40 22.45
N GLY A 239 6.03 -1.02 21.74
CA GLY A 239 7.09 -0.11 22.20
C GLY A 239 6.97 1.31 21.67
N GLY A 240 6.07 1.60 20.73
CA GLY A 240 5.92 2.94 20.16
C GLY A 240 5.87 2.93 18.64
N PHE A 241 6.57 3.85 18.00
CA PHE A 241 6.63 3.98 16.54
C PHE A 241 7.51 2.86 15.96
N ASN A 242 6.98 2.10 14.98
CA ASN A 242 7.72 1.05 14.30
C ASN A 242 8.28 1.54 12.95
N LEU A 243 9.60 1.50 12.80
CA LEU A 243 10.31 1.92 11.59
C LEU A 243 10.92 0.76 10.80
N GLY A 244 10.45 -0.48 11.02
CA GLY A 244 10.94 -1.64 10.27
C GLY A 244 10.36 -1.74 8.85
N SER A 245 9.17 -1.16 8.64
CA SER A 245 8.56 -0.96 7.33
C SER A 245 7.75 0.33 7.38
N PHE A 246 8.17 1.35 6.63
CA PHE A 246 7.46 2.62 6.59
C PHE A 246 7.64 3.27 5.23
N LEU A 247 6.69 4.15 4.88
CA LEU A 247 6.68 4.82 3.60
C LEU A 247 6.87 6.31 3.80
N ILE A 248 7.65 6.94 2.93
CA ILE A 248 7.82 8.38 2.93
C ILE A 248 7.75 8.91 1.49
N ARG A 249 6.99 9.98 1.32
CA ARG A 249 6.77 10.66 0.05
C ARG A 249 7.83 11.73 -0.14
N ARG A 250 8.28 11.96 -1.35
CA ARG A 250 9.05 13.16 -1.69
C ARG A 250 8.16 14.40 -1.54
N SER A 251 8.55 15.29 -0.65
CA SER A 251 7.93 16.61 -0.48
C SER A 251 8.90 17.57 0.21
N GLU A 252 8.63 18.87 0.16
CA GLU A 252 9.38 19.86 0.94
C GLU A 252 9.32 19.58 2.45
N TRP A 253 8.18 19.04 2.92
CA TRP A 253 8.04 18.61 4.30
C TRP A 253 8.98 17.47 4.63
N THR A 254 9.14 16.49 3.74
CA THR A 254 10.07 15.38 3.93
C THR A 254 11.51 15.86 4.00
N ASP A 255 11.91 16.81 3.15
CA ASP A 255 13.25 17.38 3.21
C ASP A 255 13.51 18.04 4.58
N LEU A 256 12.56 18.82 5.08
CA LEU A 256 12.64 19.45 6.41
C LEU A 256 12.63 18.42 7.55
N LEU A 257 11.80 17.37 7.45
CA LEU A 257 11.79 16.28 8.43
C LEU A 257 13.16 15.61 8.48
N LEU A 258 13.74 15.26 7.32
CA LEU A 258 15.04 14.59 7.28
C LEU A 258 16.19 15.48 7.78
N ASP A 259 16.07 16.81 7.64
CA ASP A 259 17.01 17.76 8.28
C ASP A 259 16.86 17.77 9.80
N ALA A 260 15.64 17.89 10.32
CA ALA A 260 15.38 17.91 11.76
C ALA A 260 15.68 16.56 12.43
N TRP A 261 15.30 15.46 11.78
CA TRP A 261 15.50 14.11 12.30
C TRP A 261 16.98 13.72 12.34
N TRP A 262 17.82 14.33 11.48
CA TRP A 262 19.27 14.13 11.49
C TRP A 262 20.02 15.17 12.33
N ASP A 263 19.34 16.11 13.00
CA ASP A 263 20.01 17.21 13.70
C ASP A 263 20.70 16.72 15.00
N PRO A 264 22.04 16.85 15.12
CA PRO A 264 22.77 16.51 16.35
C PRO A 264 22.23 17.21 17.58
N VAL A 265 21.73 18.44 17.46
CA VAL A 265 21.18 19.18 18.61
C VAL A 265 20.01 18.41 19.24
N LEU A 266 19.23 17.70 18.43
CA LEU A 266 18.04 17.00 18.88
C LEU A 266 18.35 15.63 19.48
N TYR A 267 19.32 14.90 18.93
CA TYR A 267 19.61 13.53 19.39
C TYR A 267 20.83 13.41 20.31
N GLU A 268 21.87 14.24 20.18
CA GLU A 268 23.09 14.09 21.00
C GLU A 268 22.80 14.34 22.50
N GLN A 269 21.75 15.08 22.83
CA GLN A 269 21.36 15.28 24.23
C GLN A 269 20.70 14.04 24.85
N MET A 270 20.10 13.18 24.02
CA MET A 270 19.26 12.07 24.47
C MET A 270 19.77 10.69 24.02
N HIS A 271 20.83 10.60 23.23
CA HIS A 271 21.36 9.34 22.67
C HIS A 271 21.79 8.32 23.74
N MET A 272 22.09 8.77 24.96
CA MET A 272 22.40 7.88 26.11
C MET A 272 21.15 7.41 26.88
N VAL A 273 20.00 8.04 26.63
CA VAL A 273 18.71 7.75 27.28
C VAL A 273 17.80 6.93 26.36
N TRP A 274 17.87 7.18 25.05
CA TRP A 274 17.07 6.50 24.04
C TRP A 274 17.60 5.11 23.73
N GLU A 275 16.76 4.12 23.99
CA GLU A 275 17.05 2.72 23.69
C GLU A 275 16.83 2.42 22.19
N HIS A 276 15.85 3.06 21.56
CA HIS A 276 15.46 2.82 20.16
C HIS A 276 15.85 3.97 19.22
N LYS A 277 16.75 4.86 19.68
CA LYS A 277 17.51 5.82 18.86
C LYS A 277 16.65 6.65 17.89
N GLU A 278 16.65 6.34 16.59
CA GLU A 278 15.92 7.12 15.59
C GLU A 278 14.39 7.02 15.77
N GLN A 279 13.89 5.90 16.32
CA GLN A 279 12.47 5.73 16.65
C GLN A 279 12.08 6.71 17.77
N ASP A 280 12.79 6.67 18.90
CA ASP A 280 12.56 7.56 20.04
C ASP A 280 12.68 9.04 19.65
N CYS A 281 13.62 9.37 18.76
CA CYS A 281 13.76 10.73 18.25
C CYS A 281 12.53 11.19 17.46
N LEU A 282 12.01 10.34 16.57
CA LEU A 282 10.81 10.66 15.79
C LEU A 282 9.59 10.82 16.70
N GLU A 283 9.50 10.06 17.78
CA GLU A 283 8.44 10.19 18.79
C GLU A 283 8.52 11.52 19.55
N VAL A 284 9.72 11.95 19.94
CA VAL A 284 9.93 13.26 20.56
C VAL A 284 9.61 14.39 19.60
N LEU A 285 10.07 14.29 18.36
CA LEU A 285 9.75 15.22 17.29
C LEU A 285 8.23 15.31 17.05
N TYR A 286 7.55 14.17 16.96
CA TYR A 286 6.09 14.10 16.85
C TYR A 286 5.41 14.74 18.07
N SER A 287 5.91 14.51 19.28
CA SER A 287 5.33 15.04 20.52
C SER A 287 5.51 16.55 20.65
N GLN A 288 6.58 17.12 20.10
CA GLN A 288 6.93 18.52 20.28
C GLN A 288 6.53 19.41 19.09
N GLN A 289 6.57 18.90 17.86
CA GLN A 289 6.49 19.71 16.64
C GLN A 289 5.15 19.51 15.90
N PRO A 290 4.25 20.52 15.86
CA PRO A 290 2.96 20.39 15.17
C PRO A 290 3.10 20.11 13.67
N TRP A 291 4.04 20.78 12.99
CA TRP A 291 4.27 20.63 11.55
C TRP A 291 4.68 19.20 11.15
N ILE A 292 5.29 18.43 12.06
CA ILE A 292 5.59 17.00 11.85
C ILE A 292 4.29 16.20 11.94
N ARG A 293 3.51 16.37 13.01
CA ARG A 293 2.24 15.65 13.22
C ARG A 293 1.28 15.81 12.04
N GLU A 294 1.23 17.00 11.45
CA GLU A 294 0.32 17.32 10.36
C GLU A 294 0.49 16.47 9.10
N ARG A 295 1.66 15.87 8.87
CA ARG A 295 1.92 15.09 7.64
C ARG A 295 2.18 13.60 7.92
N LEU A 296 2.14 13.19 9.19
CA LEU A 296 2.22 11.78 9.59
C LEU A 296 0.84 11.09 9.45
N GLY A 297 0.85 9.90 8.89
CA GLY A 297 -0.26 8.98 8.84
C GLY A 297 0.14 7.67 9.51
N PHE A 298 -0.77 7.11 10.27
CA PHE A 298 -0.54 5.86 10.98
C PHE A 298 -1.48 4.79 10.44
N VAL A 299 -0.96 3.58 10.28
CA VAL A 299 -1.77 2.41 9.91
C VAL A 299 -1.76 1.40 11.05
N PRO A 300 -2.73 0.46 11.10
CA PRO A 300 -2.65 -0.67 12.04
C PRO A 300 -1.32 -1.42 11.85
N LEU A 301 -0.73 -1.94 12.93
CA LEU A 301 0.56 -2.65 12.85
C LEU A 301 0.54 -3.75 11.78
N LYS A 302 -0.52 -4.54 11.78
CA LYS A 302 -0.75 -5.63 10.83
C LYS A 302 -0.77 -5.21 9.35
N ALA A 303 -0.98 -3.93 9.07
CA ALA A 303 -1.03 -3.45 7.71
C ALA A 303 0.34 -3.47 7.02
N ILE A 304 1.43 -3.16 7.73
CA ILE A 304 2.77 -3.05 7.12
C ILE A 304 3.91 -3.63 7.99
N ASN A 305 3.64 -4.03 9.23
CA ASN A 305 4.63 -4.47 10.24
C ASN A 305 4.08 -5.55 11.20
N SER A 306 3.20 -6.46 10.74
CA SER A 306 2.65 -7.50 11.63
C SER A 306 3.77 -8.28 12.33
N PHE A 307 3.59 -8.63 13.60
CA PHE A 307 4.62 -9.31 14.38
C PHE A 307 4.43 -10.83 14.40
N PRO A 308 5.54 -11.61 14.49
CA PRO A 308 5.46 -13.02 14.79
C PRO A 308 5.00 -13.25 16.24
N ASP A 309 4.44 -14.43 16.51
CA ASP A 309 4.16 -14.85 17.89
C ASP A 309 5.46 -14.82 18.72
N GLY A 310 5.38 -14.32 19.95
CA GLY A 310 6.54 -14.18 20.85
C GLY A 310 7.24 -12.82 20.79
N ALA A 311 6.99 -11.99 19.77
CA ALA A 311 7.26 -10.56 19.88
C ALA A 311 6.29 -9.91 20.89
N CYS A 312 6.63 -8.78 21.49
CA CYS A 312 5.76 -8.09 22.45
C CYS A 312 5.16 -9.04 23.52
N GLU A 313 6.02 -9.78 24.23
CA GLU A 313 5.59 -10.89 25.10
C GLU A 313 4.55 -10.45 26.15
N ASP A 314 4.71 -9.24 26.70
CA ASP A 314 3.79 -8.64 27.66
C ASP A 314 2.37 -8.42 27.09
N GLN A 315 2.22 -8.39 25.77
CA GLN A 315 0.95 -8.19 25.06
C GLN A 315 0.55 -9.38 24.19
N LYS A 316 1.05 -10.60 24.46
CA LYS A 316 0.79 -11.83 23.68
C LYS A 316 -0.68 -12.13 23.34
N ASP A 317 -1.62 -11.69 24.17
CA ASP A 317 -3.05 -11.94 23.97
C ASP A 317 -3.73 -10.90 23.05
N ASP A 318 -3.02 -9.81 22.73
CA ASP A 318 -3.52 -8.73 21.89
C ASP A 318 -3.25 -8.99 20.40
N LYS A 319 -4.27 -9.50 19.73
CA LYS A 319 -4.26 -9.84 18.30
C LYS A 319 -4.03 -8.66 17.35
N ARG A 320 -3.96 -7.42 17.85
CA ARG A 320 -3.63 -6.25 17.03
C ARG A 320 -2.17 -6.24 16.57
N TYR A 321 -1.29 -6.93 17.29
CA TYR A 321 0.14 -6.96 16.97
C TYR A 321 0.50 -8.10 16.01
N PHE A 322 -0.09 -9.27 16.24
CA PHE A 322 0.38 -10.53 15.66
C PHE A 322 -0.18 -10.83 14.28
N TYR A 323 0.67 -11.48 13.47
CA TYR A 323 0.32 -11.96 12.15
C TYR A 323 -0.90 -12.88 12.18
N SER A 324 -1.87 -12.62 11.30
CA SER A 324 -3.08 -13.40 11.15
C SER A 324 -3.13 -14.10 9.79
N LYS A 325 -3.04 -15.44 9.82
CA LYS A 325 -3.24 -16.29 8.63
C LYS A 325 -4.61 -16.08 7.98
N LYS A 326 -5.63 -15.76 8.78
CA LYS A 326 -6.99 -15.52 8.30
C LYS A 326 -7.12 -14.17 7.61
N ASP A 327 -6.51 -13.13 8.18
CA ASP A 327 -6.64 -11.77 7.67
C ASP A 327 -5.65 -11.48 6.53
N ARG A 328 -4.66 -12.36 6.33
CA ARG A 328 -3.66 -12.27 5.25
C ARG A 328 -2.88 -10.97 5.34
N ASP A 329 -2.28 -10.74 6.50
CA ASP A 329 -1.50 -9.53 6.76
C ASP A 329 -0.39 -9.38 5.72
N PHE A 330 -0.19 -8.16 5.23
CA PHE A 330 0.61 -7.90 4.04
C PHE A 330 2.10 -8.19 4.23
N ILE A 331 2.64 -7.81 5.41
CA ILE A 331 4.04 -7.97 5.79
C ILE A 331 4.14 -8.42 7.22
N VAL A 332 5.06 -9.36 7.46
CA VAL A 332 5.56 -9.67 8.81
C VAL A 332 6.91 -9.00 9.04
N ASN A 333 7.07 -8.40 10.21
CA ASN A 333 8.30 -7.81 10.71
C ASN A 333 8.78 -8.64 11.91
N MET A 334 9.87 -9.37 11.72
CA MET A 334 10.49 -10.21 12.77
C MET A 334 11.42 -9.36 13.63
N ALA A 335 10.96 -8.19 14.08
CA ALA A 335 11.73 -7.30 14.92
C ALA A 335 12.16 -8.00 16.22
N GLY A 336 13.42 -7.80 16.61
CA GLY A 336 13.97 -8.36 17.84
C GLY A 336 14.05 -9.89 17.88
N CYS A 337 14.03 -10.59 16.74
CA CYS A 337 14.07 -12.06 16.67
C CYS A 337 15.38 -12.71 17.18
N ASN A 338 16.35 -11.92 17.64
CA ASN A 338 17.58 -12.40 18.29
C ASN A 338 17.54 -12.27 19.82
N PHE A 339 16.43 -11.80 20.41
CA PHE A 339 16.26 -11.66 21.85
C PHE A 339 15.48 -12.83 22.45
N GLY A 340 15.85 -13.22 23.67
CA GLY A 340 15.24 -14.35 24.37
C GLY A 340 15.49 -15.68 23.66
N ASP A 341 14.46 -16.52 23.59
CA ASP A 341 14.50 -17.83 22.94
C ASP A 341 14.09 -17.78 21.44
N ARG A 342 14.03 -16.57 20.86
CA ARG A 342 13.64 -16.37 19.46
C ARG A 342 14.83 -16.58 18.53
N SER A 343 14.52 -16.96 17.29
CA SER A 343 15.50 -17.18 16.23
C SER A 343 15.01 -16.56 14.94
N CYS A 344 15.73 -15.53 14.47
CA CYS A 344 15.44 -14.87 13.21
C CYS A 344 15.37 -15.83 12.03
N TRP A 345 16.23 -16.86 12.03
CA TRP A 345 16.26 -17.82 10.94
C TRP A 345 15.03 -18.74 10.96
N ASP A 346 14.65 -19.25 12.14
CA ASP A 346 13.49 -20.14 12.27
C ASP A 346 12.18 -19.41 11.98
N GLU A 347 12.01 -18.19 12.49
CA GLU A 347 10.85 -17.35 12.19
C GLU A 347 10.75 -17.07 10.69
N TYR A 348 11.85 -16.65 10.08
CA TYR A 348 11.88 -16.34 8.65
C TYR A 348 11.55 -17.57 7.80
N GLU A 349 12.11 -18.73 8.14
CA GLU A 349 11.81 -19.99 7.45
C GLU A 349 10.35 -20.40 7.63
N ASN A 350 9.78 -20.22 8.82
CA ASN A 350 8.37 -20.46 9.09
C ASN A 350 7.46 -19.60 8.19
N PHE A 351 7.68 -18.28 8.13
CA PHE A 351 6.88 -17.40 7.28
C PHE A 351 7.11 -17.65 5.78
N ARG A 352 8.31 -18.03 5.38
CA ARG A 352 8.59 -18.45 4.00
C ARG A 352 7.77 -19.67 3.60
N ASN A 353 7.74 -20.70 4.46
CA ASN A 353 6.97 -21.91 4.22
C ASN A 353 5.46 -21.64 4.28
N LEU A 354 5.01 -20.83 5.24
CA LEU A 354 3.62 -20.41 5.34
C LEU A 354 3.17 -19.67 4.08
N LYS A 355 3.96 -18.71 3.57
CA LYS A 355 3.68 -18.03 2.30
C LYS A 355 3.57 -19.03 1.15
N ALA A 356 4.49 -20.00 1.06
CA ALA A 356 4.45 -21.01 0.01
C ALA A 356 3.19 -21.90 0.09
N GLU A 357 2.72 -22.24 1.29
CA GLU A 357 1.46 -22.95 1.51
C GLU A 357 0.26 -22.10 1.08
N LEU A 358 0.24 -20.85 1.53
CA LEU A 358 -0.85 -19.88 1.34
C LEU A 358 -1.06 -19.43 -0.10
N HIS A 359 -0.02 -19.53 -0.94
CA HIS A 359 -0.03 -19.18 -2.36
C HIS A 359 0.18 -20.39 -3.27
N ARG A 360 0.05 -21.61 -2.73
CA ARG A 360 0.19 -22.82 -3.52
C ARG A 360 -0.91 -22.86 -4.59
N PRO A 361 -0.55 -23.00 -5.88
CA PRO A 361 -1.54 -23.18 -6.93
C PRO A 361 -2.41 -24.40 -6.63
N TRP A 362 -3.71 -24.28 -6.89
CA TRP A 362 -4.67 -25.37 -6.68
C TRP A 362 -4.40 -26.56 -7.61
N TYR A 363 -3.66 -26.35 -8.70
CA TYR A 363 -3.23 -27.38 -9.65
C TYR A 363 -1.71 -27.57 -9.61
N LYS A 364 -1.26 -28.83 -9.70
CA LYS A 364 0.14 -29.15 -9.99
C LYS A 364 0.21 -29.58 -11.45
N LEU A 365 0.99 -28.88 -12.25
CA LEU A 365 1.43 -29.42 -13.54
C LEU A 365 2.42 -30.54 -13.21
N TRP A 366 2.04 -31.76 -13.60
CA TRP A 366 2.72 -33.03 -13.34
C TRP A 366 4.10 -33.08 -13.98
#